data_AF-A0A3S5WGS8-F1
#
_entry.id   AF-A0A3S5WGS8-F1
#
_cell.length_a   1.000
_cell.length_b   1.000
_cell.length_c   1.000
_cell.angle_alpha   90.00
_cell.angle_beta   90.00
_cell.angle_gamma   90.00
#
_symmetry.space_group_name_H-M   'P 1'
#
loop_
_entity.id
_entity.type
_entity.pdbx_description
1 polymer ?
#
loop_
_entity_poly.entity_id
_entity_poly.type
_entity_poly.pdbx_seq_one_letter_code
_entity_poly.pdbx_strand_id
1 'polypeptide(L)' 'LGIVFDKNLSFEKHILQLHKYILIIFSSIKRIGEIITIHYLKVLYYALVESKISYGIEIWGHTYRKH' A
#
# COMPACT_ATOMS: atom_id res chain seq x y z
N LEU A 1 -12.52 5.32 -7.08
CA LEU A 1 -11.96 6.00 -5.88
C LEU A 1 -12.64 5.44 -4.63
N GLY A 2 -12.16 4.32 -4.09
CA GLY A 2 -12.73 3.65 -2.91
C GLY A 2 -12.12 4.16 -1.61
N ILE A 3 -12.13 5.48 -1.40
CA ILE A 3 -11.68 6.04 -0.12
C ILE A 3 -12.88 6.02 0.82
N VAL A 4 -12.87 5.09 1.77
CA VAL A 4 -13.77 5.12 2.91
C VAL A 4 -13.28 6.26 3.80
N PHE A 5 -13.82 7.46 3.61
CA PHE A 5 -13.65 8.56 4.55
C PHE A 5 -14.44 8.18 5.81
N ASP A 6 -13.78 7.53 6.77
CA ASP A 6 -14.33 7.31 8.10
C ASP A 6 -14.58 8.70 8.74
N LYS A 7 -15.75 8.90 9.34
CA LYS A 7 -16.25 10.20 9.85
C LYS A 7 -15.37 10.79 10.94
N ASN A 8 -14.55 9.96 11.57
CA ASN A 8 -13.45 10.35 12.41
C ASN A 8 -12.20 10.14 11.57
N LEU A 9 -11.43 11.19 11.30
CA LEU A 9 -10.10 11.19 10.65
C LEU A 9 -9.04 10.38 11.44
N SER A 10 -9.42 9.26 12.07
CA SER A 10 -8.58 8.21 12.60
C SER A 10 -7.89 7.51 11.44
N PHE A 11 -6.83 8.16 10.95
CA PHE A 11 -5.95 7.65 9.92
C PHE A 11 -5.26 6.34 10.35
N GLU A 12 -5.28 6.02 11.65
CA GLU A 12 -4.81 4.75 12.20
C GLU A 12 -5.50 3.53 11.58
N LYS A 13 -6.83 3.56 11.40
CA LYS A 13 -7.53 2.45 10.74
C LYS A 13 -7.07 2.28 9.29
N HIS A 14 -6.80 3.38 8.60
CA HIS A 14 -6.30 3.36 7.23
C HIS A 14 -4.88 2.80 7.17
N ILE A 15 -4.00 3.19 8.08
CA ILE A 15 -2.64 2.64 8.22
C ILE A 15 -2.69 1.15 8.54
N LEU A 16 -3.56 0.71 9.46
CA LEU A 16 -3.74 -0.70 9.80
C LEU A 16 -4.26 -1.51 8.61
N GLN A 17 -5.20 -0.97 7.83
CA GLN A 17 -5.67 -1.60 6.60
C GLN A 17 -4.56 -1.68 5.53
N LEU A 18 -3.79 -0.61 5.34
CA LEU A 18 -2.67 -0.58 4.41
C LEU A 18 -1.60 -1.59 4.82
N HIS A 19 -1.26 -1.65 6.10
CA HIS A 19 -0.33 -2.62 6.66
C HIS A 19 -0.79 -4.06 6.41
N LYS A 20 -2.07 -4.36 6.69
CA LYS A 20 -2.66 -5.68 6.41
C LYS A 20 -2.62 -6.03 4.91
N TYR A 21 -2.92 -5.05 4.06
CA TYR A 21 -2.86 -5.22 2.60
C TYR A 21 -1.44 -5.49 2.10
N ILE A 22 -0.45 -4.73 2.58
CA ILE A 22 0.97 -4.93 2.24
C ILE A 22 1.44 -6.31 2.69
N LEU A 23 1.08 -6.75 3.90
CA LEU A 23 1.42 -8.09 4.39
C LEU A 23 0.85 -9.20 3.49
N ILE A 24 -0.41 -9.07 3.06
CA ILE A 24 -1.03 -10.02 2.14
C ILE A 24 -0.26 -10.04 0.82
N ILE A 25 0.00 -8.88 0.20
CA ILE A 25 0.77 -8.81 -1.05
C ILE A 25 2.15 -9.42 -0.88
N PHE A 26 2.85 -9.10 0.21
CA PHE A 26 4.20 -9.60 0.43
C PHE A 26 4.20 -11.13 0.56
N SER A 27 3.21 -11.70 1.25
CA SER A 27 3.03 -13.15 1.32
C SER A 27 2.72 -13.76 -0.04
N SER A 28 1.92 -13.10 -0.88
CA SER A 28 1.62 -13.52 -2.25
C SER A 28 2.86 -13.45 -3.14
N ILE A 29 3.62 -12.34 -3.10
CA ILE A 29 4.87 -12.15 -3.84
C ILE A 29 5.89 -13.21 -3.43
N LYS A 30 6.02 -13.52 -2.13
CA LYS A 30 6.92 -14.56 -1.64
C LYS A 30 6.57 -15.93 -2.21
N ARG A 31 5.29 -16.31 -2.21
CA ARG A 31 4.82 -17.58 -2.79
C ARG A 31 5.00 -17.64 -4.30
N ILE A 32 4.70 -16.55 -5.01
CA ILE A 32 4.83 -16.49 -6.47
C ILE A 32 6.30 -16.45 -6.88
N GLY A 33 7.17 -15.86 -6.06
CA GLY A 33 8.61 -15.76 -6.30
C GLY A 33 9.36 -17.09 -6.32
N GLU A 34 8.76 -18.16 -5.82
CA GLU A 34 9.27 -19.52 -5.98
C GLU A 34 9.12 -20.03 -7.42
N ILE A 35 8.24 -19.40 -8.21
CA ILE A 35 7.84 -19.83 -9.57
C ILE A 35 8.30 -18.84 -10.64
N ILE A 36 8.35 -17.53 -10.33
CA ILE A 36 8.65 -16.48 -11.30
C ILE A 36 10.07 -15.92 -11.17
N THR A 37 10.61 -15.40 -12.26
CA THR A 37 11.94 -14.76 -12.30
C THR A 37 11.96 -13.44 -11.52
N ILE A 38 13.12 -13.10 -10.94
CA ILE A 38 13.34 -11.87 -10.16
C ILE A 38 12.91 -10.57 -10.87
N HIS A 39 12.97 -10.55 -12.22
CA HIS A 39 12.53 -9.42 -13.02
C HIS A 39 11.03 -9.13 -12.82
N TYR A 40 10.19 -10.16 -12.90
CA TYR A 40 8.74 -10.02 -12.72
C TYR A 40 8.37 -9.73 -11.27
N LEU A 41 9.14 -10.22 -10.29
CA LEU A 41 8.96 -9.86 -8.87
C LEU A 41 9.16 -8.36 -8.64
N LYS A 42 10.18 -7.75 -9.26
CA LYS A 42 10.39 -6.30 -9.17
C LYS A 42 9.22 -5.53 -9.77
N VAL A 43 8.73 -5.95 -10.94
CA VAL A 43 7.57 -5.31 -11.58
C VAL A 43 6.33 -5.39 -10.69
N LEU A 44 6.05 -6.56 -10.11
CA LEU A 44 4.93 -6.74 -9.17
C LEU A 44 5.08 -5.87 -7.91
N TYR A 45 6.29 -5.77 -7.37
CA TYR A 45 6.58 -4.91 -6.23
C TYR A 45 6.29 -3.45 -6.54
N TYR A 46 6.83 -2.91 -7.64
CA TYR A 46 6.57 -1.52 -8.03
C TYR A 46 5.08 -1.28 -8.35
N ALA A 47 4.43 -2.20 -9.06
CA ALA A 47 3.02 -2.06 -9.42
C ALA A 47 2.08 -2.07 -8.20
N LEU A 48 2.32 -2.93 -7.21
CA LEU A 48 1.38 -3.17 -6.11
C LEU A 48 1.74 -2.46 -4.80
N VAL A 49 3.04 -2.35 -4.50
CA VAL A 49 3.53 -1.81 -3.23
C VAL A 49 3.86 -0.33 -3.38
N GLU A 50 4.67 0.06 -4.37
CA GLU A 50 5.07 1.45 -4.56
C GLU A 50 3.86 2.35 -4.88
N SER A 51 2.97 1.93 -5.77
CA SER A 51 1.76 2.71 -6.10
C SER A 51 0.89 3.02 -4.88
N LYS A 52 0.77 2.06 -3.94
CA LYS A 52 -0.04 2.19 -2.73
C LYS A 52 0.64 3.00 -1.65
N ILE A 53 1.96 2.85 -1.49
CA ILE A 53 2.75 3.64 -0.54
C ILE A 53 2.82 5.10 -1.00
N SER A 54 3.14 5.35 -2.28
CA SER A 54 3.21 6.71 -2.83
C SER A 54 1.88 7.45 -2.67
N TYR A 55 0.76 6.78 -2.96
CA TYR A 55 -0.57 7.33 -2.72
C TYR A 55 -0.82 7.63 -1.24
N GLY A 56 -0.45 6.72 -0.33
CA GLY A 56 -0.56 6.94 1.12
C GLY A 56 0.27 8.14 1.59
N ILE A 57 1.50 8.28 1.08
CA ILE A 57 2.40 9.41 1.37
C ILE A 57 1.84 10.72 0.80
N GLU A 58 1.30 10.73 -0.42
CA GLU A 58 0.72 11.95 -1.01
C GLU A 58 -0.47 12.47 -0.20
N ILE A 59 -1.35 11.58 0.26
CA ILE A 59 -2.50 11.97 1.09
C ILE A 59 -2.03 12.45 2.46
N TRP A 60 -1.08 11.74 3.09
CA TRP A 60 -0.56 12.13 4.40
C TRP A 60 0.21 13.45 4.33
N GLY A 61 1.07 13.60 3.32
CA GLY A 61 1.81 14.81 3.03
C GLY A 61 0.90 16.00 2.70
N HIS A 62 -0.24 15.79 2.04
CA HIS A 62 -1.24 16.84 1.86
C HIS A 62 -2.02 17.16 3.13
N THR A 63 -2.24 16.18 4.00
CA THR A 63 -2.96 16.38 5.27
C THR A 63 -2.10 17.20 6.24
N TYR A 64 -0.80 16.91 6.30
CA TYR A 64 0.14 17.63 7.18
C TYR A 64 0.46 19.05 6.67
N ARG A 65 0.50 19.27 5.34
CA ARG A 65 0.82 20.57 4.73
C ARG A 65 -0.34 21.57 4.74
N LYS A 66 -1.56 21.12 5.05
CA LYS A 66 -2.74 21.98 5.21
C LYS A 66 -2.99 22.41 6.67
N HIS A 67 -2.13 22.01 7.60
CA HIS A 67 -2.11 22.49 8.97
C HIS A 67 -1.12 23.65 9.14
#